data_AF-A0A0D6MBW7-F1
#
_entry.id   AF-A0A0D6MBW7-F1
#
_cell.length_a   1.000
_cell.length_b   1.000
_cell.length_c   1.000
_cell.angle_alpha   90.00
_cell.angle_beta   90.00
_cell.angle_gamma   90.00
#
_symmetry.space_group_name_H-M   'P 1'
#
loop_
_entity.id
_entity.type
_entity.pdbx_description
1 polymer ?
#
loop_
_entity_poly.entity_id
_entity_poly.type
_entity_poly.pdbx_seq_one_letter_code
_entity_poly.pdbx_strand_id
1 'polypeptide(L)' 'MAKPMLILWTTLVISLVSFKNVSPKEKCESEWKQRPGYAYKRYCSATFDEAEKTCQAEEGHLVSIHSEEENQFVRGE' A
#
# COMPACT_ATOMS: atom_id res chain seq x y z
N MET A 1 28.55 9.66 -41.62
CA MET A 1 27.09 9.49 -41.49
C MET A 1 26.82 8.67 -40.24
N ALA A 2 25.87 9.11 -39.43
CA ALA A 2 25.79 8.88 -37.99
C ALA A 2 25.55 7.41 -37.57
N LYS A 3 26.15 7.03 -36.44
CA LYS A 3 25.71 5.91 -35.59
C LYS A 3 24.37 6.26 -34.92
N PRO A 4 23.51 5.27 -34.69
CA PRO A 4 23.35 4.71 -33.33
C PRO A 4 23.31 3.16 -33.42
N MET A 5 23.96 2.30 -32.64
CA MET A 5 24.46 2.29 -31.26
C MET A 5 23.46 2.82 -30.22
N LEU A 6 22.39 2.07 -29.93
CA LEU A 6 21.84 1.87 -28.56
C LEU A 6 20.58 0.95 -28.41
N ILE A 7 20.36 -0.10 -29.20
CA ILE A 7 19.11 -0.92 -29.07
C ILE A 7 19.37 -2.43 -28.97
N LEU A 8 20.37 -2.86 -28.21
CA LEU A 8 20.65 -4.30 -28.04
C LEU A 8 20.99 -4.71 -26.60
N TRP A 9 20.85 -3.81 -25.62
CA TRP A 9 21.12 -4.11 -24.21
C TRP A 9 19.92 -3.89 -23.28
N THR A 10 18.80 -3.37 -23.78
CA THR A 10 17.59 -3.11 -22.99
C THR A 10 16.65 -4.32 -22.92
N THR A 11 16.85 -5.36 -23.73
CA THR A 11 15.98 -6.54 -23.75
C THR A 11 16.33 -7.60 -22.70
N LEU A 12 17.53 -7.57 -22.11
CA LEU A 12 17.92 -8.50 -21.04
C LEU A 12 17.26 -8.17 -19.69
N VAL A 13 16.91 -6.90 -19.45
CA VAL A 13 16.36 -6.44 -18.17
C VAL A 13 14.83 -6.59 -18.04
N ILE A 14 14.12 -6.81 -19.16
CA ILE A 14 12.65 -6.83 -19.15
C ILE A 14 12.08 -8.15 -18.60
N SER A 15 12.88 -9.23 -18.50
CA SER A 15 12.42 -10.51 -17.95
C SER A 15 12.33 -10.55 -16.41
N LEU A 16 12.79 -9.52 -15.69
CA LEU A 16 12.70 -9.47 -14.22
C LEU A 16 11.52 -8.64 -13.70
N VAL A 17 10.73 -8.02 -14.59
CA VAL A 17 9.58 -7.21 -14.17
C VAL A 17 8.40 -8.14 -13.91
N SER A 18 8.26 -8.58 -12.66
CA SER A 18 7.06 -9.28 -12.19
C SER A 18 5.89 -8.29 -12.22
N PHE A 19 5.12 -8.29 -13.31
CA PHE A 19 3.85 -7.56 -13.38
C PHE A 19 2.86 -8.24 -12.43
N LYS A 20 2.77 -7.74 -11.19
CA LYS A 20 1.71 -8.12 -10.27
C LYS A 20 0.38 -7.72 -10.93
N ASN A 21 -0.48 -8.69 -11.20
CA ASN A 21 -1.86 -8.42 -11.55
C ASN A 21 -2.52 -7.78 -10.33
N VAL A 22 -2.62 -6.46 -10.35
CA VAL A 22 -3.37 -5.71 -9.36
C VAL A 22 -4.85 -6.05 -9.53
N SER A 23 -5.44 -6.67 -8.51
CA SER A 23 -6.90 -6.76 -8.44
C SER A 23 -7.49 -5.36 -8.18
N PRO A 24 -8.71 -5.04 -8.63
CA PRO A 24 -9.36 -3.73 -8.43
C PRO A 24 -9.58 -3.28 -6.96
N LYS A 25 -9.03 -3.99 -5.96
CA LYS A 25 -8.95 -3.54 -4.54
C LYS A 25 -8.16 -2.23 -4.37
N GLU A 26 -7.43 -1.80 -5.39
CA GLU A 26 -6.49 -0.68 -5.37
C GLU A 26 -7.07 0.70 -5.07
N LYS A 27 -8.39 0.90 -5.18
CA LYS A 27 -8.98 2.26 -5.05
C LYS A 27 -9.06 2.82 -3.63
N CYS A 28 -8.65 2.08 -2.61
CA CYS A 28 -8.74 2.53 -1.22
C CYS A 28 -7.55 2.18 -0.35
N GLU A 29 -6.68 1.29 -0.81
CA GLU A 29 -5.42 1.10 -0.10
C GLU A 29 -4.67 2.44 -0.08
N SER A 30 -4.37 2.90 1.11
CA SER A 30 -3.67 4.18 1.32
C SER A 30 -2.23 3.92 1.74
N GLU A 31 -1.39 4.95 1.57
CA GLU A 31 -0.05 4.95 2.15
C GLU A 31 -0.11 5.00 3.68
N TRP A 32 0.97 4.54 4.32
CA TRP A 32 1.13 4.63 5.76
C TRP A 32 1.13 6.09 6.24
N LYS A 33 0.28 6.39 7.22
CA LYS A 33 0.28 7.66 7.96
C LYS A 33 0.95 7.47 9.32
N GLN A 34 1.83 8.39 9.70
CA GLN A 34 2.65 8.29 10.91
C GLN A 34 2.21 9.31 11.97
N ARG A 35 2.25 8.89 13.24
CA ARG A 35 2.22 9.74 14.43
C ARG A 35 3.31 9.28 15.40
N PRO A 36 3.71 10.09 16.39
CA PRO A 36 4.65 9.64 17.42
C PRO A 36 4.15 8.35 18.09
N GLY A 37 4.88 7.24 17.88
CA GLY A 37 4.56 5.93 18.44
C GLY A 37 3.54 5.07 17.68
N TYR A 38 2.96 5.55 16.57
CA TYR A 38 1.89 4.82 15.85
C TYR A 38 1.96 5.00 14.33
N ALA A 39 1.65 3.93 13.61
CA ALA A 39 1.51 3.91 12.15
C ALA A 39 0.13 3.39 11.75
N TYR A 40 -0.52 4.03 10.78
CA TYR A 40 -1.89 3.73 10.36
C TYR A 40 -1.94 3.53 8.85
N LYS A 41 -2.68 2.52 8.39
CA LYS A 41 -2.94 2.29 6.97
C LYS A 41 -4.40 1.89 6.77
N ARG A 42 -5.06 2.53 5.81
CA ARG A 42 -6.45 2.24 5.46
C ARG A 42 -6.51 1.22 4.34
N TYR A 43 -7.38 0.24 4.51
CA TYR A 43 -7.83 -0.73 3.52
C TYR A 43 -9.37 -0.60 3.37
N CYS A 44 -9.95 -1.07 2.26
CA CYS A 44 -11.40 -1.08 2.08
C CYS A 44 -11.97 -2.47 1.83
N SER A 45 -13.29 -2.52 1.96
CA SER A 45 -14.14 -3.60 1.47
C SER A 45 -13.74 -4.94 2.06
N ALA A 46 -13.83 -5.01 3.38
CA ALA A 46 -13.64 -6.21 4.16
C ALA A 46 -14.74 -6.28 5.23
N THR A 47 -15.20 -7.49 5.52
CA THR A 47 -15.90 -7.74 6.79
C THR A 47 -14.96 -7.48 7.96
N PHE A 48 -15.50 -7.32 9.17
CA PHE A 48 -14.68 -7.05 10.36
C PHE A 48 -13.58 -8.11 10.55
N ASP A 49 -13.90 -9.40 10.39
CA ASP A 49 -12.96 -10.51 10.54
C ASP A 49 -11.87 -10.54 9.45
N GLU A 50 -12.24 -10.21 8.21
CA GLU A 50 -11.27 -10.10 7.11
C GLU A 50 -10.35 -8.89 7.29
N ALA A 51 -10.88 -7.78 7.84
CA ALA A 51 -10.12 -6.58 8.11
C ALA A 51 -9.06 -6.84 9.19
N GLU A 52 -9.41 -7.52 10.29
CA GLU A 52 -8.44 -7.91 11.32
C GLU A 52 -7.35 -8.83 10.77
N LYS A 53 -7.70 -9.84 9.98
CA LYS A 53 -6.70 -10.72 9.33
C LYS A 53 -5.77 -9.94 8.40
N THR A 54 -6.30 -8.93 7.70
CA THR A 54 -5.50 -8.06 6.83
C THR A 54 -4.52 -7.24 7.65
N CYS A 55 -4.96 -6.62 8.75
CA CYS A 55 -4.08 -5.85 9.64
C CYS A 55 -3.01 -6.75 10.30
N GLN A 56 -3.37 -7.95 10.73
CA GLN A 56 -2.42 -8.92 11.30
C GLN A 56 -1.34 -9.36 10.29
N ALA A 57 -1.69 -9.48 9.00
CA ALA A 57 -0.72 -9.78 7.95
C ALA A 57 0.32 -8.66 7.72
N GLU A 58 0.02 -7.45 8.20
CA GLU A 58 0.87 -6.26 8.16
C GLU A 58 1.52 -5.98 9.54
N GLU A 59 1.56 -6.99 10.41
CA GLU A 59 2.10 -6.91 11.78
C GLU A 59 1.40 -5.85 12.66
N GLY A 60 0.13 -5.58 12.38
CA GLY A 60 -0.73 -4.66 13.13
C GLY A 60 -2.08 -5.25 13.51
N HIS A 61 -2.99 -4.38 13.94
CA HIS A 61 -4.36 -4.72 14.33
C HIS A 61 -5.35 -3.69 13.78
N LEU A 62 -6.64 -4.01 13.80
CA LEU A 62 -7.68 -3.00 13.62
C LEU A 62 -7.45 -1.83 14.58
N VAL A 63 -7.63 -0.61 14.05
CA VAL A 63 -7.37 0.61 14.81
C VAL A 63 -8.25 0.68 16.06
N SER A 64 -7.63 0.87 17.21
CA SER A 64 -8.29 1.23 18.45
C SER A 64 -8.21 2.74 18.65
N ILE A 65 -9.35 3.40 18.76
CA ILE A 65 -9.42 4.86 18.93
C ILE A 65 -9.50 5.19 20.42
N HIS A 66 -8.48 5.89 20.93
CA HIS A 66 -8.35 6.21 22.36
C HIS A 66 -8.51 7.71 22.66
N SER A 67 -8.62 8.57 21.65
CA SER A 67 -8.85 10.00 21.84
C SER A 67 -9.58 10.64 20.66
N GLU A 68 -10.13 11.84 20.86
CA GLU A 68 -10.78 12.59 19.79
C GLU A 68 -9.77 13.07 18.73
N GLU A 69 -8.55 13.42 19.15
CA GLU A 69 -7.47 13.79 18.23
C GLU A 69 -7.05 12.61 17.34
N GLU A 70 -7.05 11.39 17.87
CA GLU A 70 -6.86 10.17 17.07
C GLU A 70 -8.00 9.91 16.10
N ASN A 71 -9.23 10.07 16.57
CA ASN A 71 -10.42 9.93 15.72
C ASN A 71 -10.34 10.89 14.52
N GLN A 72 -10.05 12.18 14.76
CA GLN A 72 -9.87 13.20 13.73
C GLN A 72 -8.78 12.82 12.72
N PHE A 73 -7.60 12.42 13.22
CA PHE A 73 -6.48 12.00 12.37
C PHE A 73 -6.82 10.80 11.47
N VAL A 74 -7.47 9.78 12.02
CA VAL A 74 -7.84 8.55 11.30
C VAL A 74 -8.95 8.82 10.28
N ARG A 75 -9.91 9.70 10.57
CA ARG A 75 -10.96 10.13 9.62
C ARG A 75 -10.35 10.77 8.37
N GLY A 76 -9.21 11.46 8.51
CA GLY A 76 -8.52 12.16 7.43
C GLY A 76 -8.98 13.61 7.28
N GLU A 77 -9.43 14.21 8.38
CA GLU A 77 -9.70 15.65 8.51
C GLU A 77 -8.40 16.44 8.79
#